data_AF-A0A1T4WLU8-F1
#
_entry.id   AF-A0A1T4WLU8-F1
#
_cell.length_a   1.000
_cell.length_b   1.000
_cell.length_c   1.000
_cell.angle_alpha   90.00
_cell.angle_beta   90.00
_cell.angle_gamma   90.00
#
_symmetry.space_group_name_H-M   'P 1'
#
loop_
_entity.id
_entity.type
_entity.pdbx_description
1 polymer ?
#
loop_
_entity_poly.entity_id
_entity_poly.type
_entity_poly.pdbx_seq_one_letter_code
_entity_poly.pdbx_strand_id
1 'polypeptide(L)'
;MPMKYRFRLLETQASIGFGAYVPEDDMSLGELLEELHRSPMDEFLRGAAIRAVQDAPDEVLRSCAQSTDLIERSLVREAFAGDAEKLKELGLGEAPDAEECAASPLVDLRNAARENQALHSQWAELLQANIMRHEPLPEAAELPASPYSPEECAEAGKDIVALSDLHFVPKKKKVPKLPTCDALTWEAQGKLEKAGVELSQQSRHTESLAPNGLVRQWRRKVSVKNGALEYTLEGMHTSFGRGMDFATAQVALTMEIVERYSSWVSVDGLELPEQRSSRALVHGSYEELRAAGHEIFDPSRLPLNVTYSNEALYWLPCDMAGKNETCLVPAQCLFLFCNLDEPALFAGLGSTGLAAGTVMEQARLSALMEIVERDAETVTPVDPAAYFRIRSTKPEVQELLDQYARKGYDVLFMECTSELGIPCYHSFVTGPQGQLMKGASASLSGPKAALSALLEVPYPFPFGPESRKGPAEAPYKVLEDLPDFSTGNMVEDLRMVEQLLIESGRRPLYANLTHKELGYPVVRAVIPGLELLPDYDPFTRISPRVISRILSKKS
;
A
#
# COMPACT_ATOMS: atom_id res chain seq x y z
N MET A 1 -26.25 -3.99 -20.65
CA MET A 1 -26.22 -4.78 -19.40
C MET A 1 -24.94 -4.38 -18.68
N PRO A 2 -24.90 -4.35 -17.34
CA PRO A 2 -23.67 -3.98 -16.63
C PRO A 2 -22.55 -4.97 -16.95
N MET A 3 -21.34 -4.46 -17.17
CA MET A 3 -20.15 -5.30 -17.31
C MET A 3 -19.90 -6.07 -16.00
N LYS A 4 -19.38 -7.28 -16.09
CA LYS A 4 -19.11 -8.11 -14.90
C LYS A 4 -17.63 -8.43 -14.83
N TYR A 5 -17.01 -8.04 -13.73
CA TYR A 5 -15.61 -8.27 -13.47
C TYR A 5 -15.43 -9.27 -12.33
N ARG A 6 -14.46 -10.17 -12.51
CA ARG A 6 -14.04 -11.12 -11.48
C ARG A 6 -12.54 -11.09 -11.29
N PHE A 7 -12.09 -11.33 -10.06
CA PHE A 7 -10.67 -11.51 -9.79
C PHE A 7 -10.16 -12.80 -10.46
N ARG A 8 -9.07 -12.70 -11.23
CA ARG A 8 -8.36 -13.85 -11.81
C ARG A 8 -6.89 -13.75 -11.40
N LEU A 9 -6.39 -14.80 -10.74
CA LEU A 9 -4.96 -14.96 -10.50
C LEU A 9 -4.29 -15.21 -11.86
N LEU A 10 -3.35 -14.34 -12.25
CA LEU A 10 -2.65 -14.43 -13.54
C LEU A 10 -1.32 -15.17 -13.37
N GLU A 11 -0.56 -14.82 -12.34
CA GLU A 11 0.71 -15.46 -11.99
C GLU A 11 0.91 -15.52 -10.47
N THR A 12 1.81 -16.41 -10.03
CA THR A 12 2.25 -16.44 -8.63
C THR A 12 3.78 -16.31 -8.64
N GLN A 13 4.30 -15.16 -8.21
CA GLN A 13 5.75 -14.97 -8.04
C GLN A 13 6.05 -14.69 -6.57
N ALA A 14 7.09 -15.34 -6.03
CA ALA A 14 7.58 -15.12 -4.66
C ALA A 14 6.48 -15.10 -3.56
N SER A 15 5.48 -15.97 -3.69
CA SER A 15 4.35 -16.09 -2.75
C SER A 15 3.33 -14.94 -2.76
N ILE A 16 3.49 -13.96 -3.67
CA ILE A 16 2.50 -12.92 -3.96
C ILE A 16 1.83 -13.27 -5.29
N GLY A 17 0.51 -13.43 -5.24
CA GLY A 17 -0.30 -13.63 -6.43
C GLY A 17 -0.48 -12.33 -7.20
N PHE A 18 0.02 -12.25 -8.43
CA PHE A 18 -0.34 -11.19 -9.35
C PHE A 18 -1.68 -11.57 -9.98
N GLY A 19 -2.75 -10.90 -9.55
CA GLY A 19 -4.08 -11.07 -10.12
C GLY A 19 -4.62 -9.75 -10.62
N ALA A 20 -5.56 -9.84 -11.56
CA ALA A 20 -6.26 -8.67 -12.08
C ALA A 20 -7.76 -8.96 -12.12
N TYR A 21 -8.54 -7.89 -12.20
CA TYR A 21 -9.95 -8.00 -12.55
C TYR A 21 -10.08 -8.06 -14.06
N VAL A 22 -10.89 -9.02 -14.52
CA VAL A 22 -11.11 -9.30 -15.93
C VAL A 22 -12.59 -9.50 -16.18
N PRO A 23 -13.09 -9.23 -17.40
CA PRO A 23 -14.45 -9.61 -17.79
C PRO A 23 -14.75 -11.06 -17.42
N GLU A 24 -15.96 -11.29 -16.90
CA GLU A 24 -16.43 -12.62 -16.52
C GLU A 24 -16.52 -13.52 -17.75
N ASP A 25 -17.09 -12.97 -18.84
CA ASP A 25 -17.22 -13.59 -20.15
C ASP A 25 -15.91 -13.43 -20.95
N ASP A 26 -15.56 -14.45 -21.73
CA ASP A 26 -14.42 -14.35 -22.65
C ASP A 26 -14.84 -13.51 -23.86
N MET A 27 -14.16 -12.37 -24.05
CA MET A 27 -14.42 -11.41 -25.11
C MET A 27 -13.29 -11.42 -26.14
N SER A 28 -13.63 -11.31 -27.42
CA SER A 28 -12.67 -11.09 -28.50
C SER A 28 -12.09 -9.67 -28.46
N LEU A 29 -10.94 -9.45 -29.09
CA LEU A 29 -10.33 -8.12 -29.18
C LEU A 29 -11.29 -7.09 -29.79
N GLY A 30 -12.09 -7.46 -30.80
CA GLY A 30 -13.07 -6.56 -31.41
C GLY A 30 -14.18 -6.14 -30.44
N GLU A 31 -14.69 -7.08 -29.63
CA GLU A 31 -15.70 -6.78 -28.60
C GLU A 31 -15.11 -5.92 -27.48
N LEU A 32 -13.85 -6.17 -27.08
CA LEU A 32 -13.15 -5.36 -26.08
C LEU A 32 -12.93 -3.92 -26.58
N LEU A 33 -12.55 -3.74 -27.84
CA LEU A 33 -12.40 -2.42 -28.45
C LEU A 33 -13.73 -1.68 -28.49
N GLU A 34 -14.81 -2.33 -28.94
CA GLU A 34 -16.14 -1.70 -29.00
C GLU A 34 -16.62 -1.20 -27.62
N GLU A 35 -16.39 -1.99 -26.55
CA GLU A 35 -16.72 -1.54 -25.20
C GLU A 35 -15.77 -0.45 -24.70
N LEU A 36 -14.47 -0.50 -25.03
CA LEU A 36 -13.54 0.60 -24.70
C LEU A 36 -13.91 1.92 -25.37
N HIS A 37 -14.47 1.91 -26.57
CA HIS A 37 -15.00 3.14 -27.19
C HIS A 37 -16.16 3.74 -26.41
N ARG A 38 -16.93 2.94 -25.67
CA ARG A 38 -18.04 3.40 -24.84
C ARG A 38 -17.59 3.85 -23.45
N SER A 39 -16.61 3.15 -22.87
CA SER A 39 -16.05 3.42 -21.54
C SER A 39 -14.52 3.46 -21.62
N PRO A 40 -13.92 4.52 -22.21
CA PRO A 40 -12.49 4.58 -22.47
C PRO A 40 -11.66 4.61 -21.20
N MET A 41 -12.22 5.10 -20.09
CA MET A 41 -11.52 5.17 -18.81
C MET A 41 -11.67 3.90 -17.95
N ASP A 42 -12.25 2.81 -18.47
CA ASP A 42 -12.36 1.55 -17.71
C ASP A 42 -11.00 0.82 -17.64
N GLU A 43 -10.31 0.95 -16.50
CA GLU A 43 -9.01 0.34 -16.26
C GLU A 43 -9.02 -1.19 -16.40
N PHE A 44 -10.09 -1.84 -15.93
CA PHE A 44 -10.19 -3.30 -15.95
C PHE A 44 -10.40 -3.83 -17.36
N LEU A 45 -11.26 -3.16 -18.14
CA LEU A 45 -11.46 -3.48 -19.55
C LEU A 45 -10.17 -3.24 -20.35
N ARG A 46 -9.49 -2.13 -20.09
CA ARG A 46 -8.22 -1.78 -20.74
C ARG A 46 -7.16 -2.83 -20.49
N GLY A 47 -7.00 -3.27 -19.24
CA GLY A 47 -6.08 -4.35 -18.91
C GLY A 47 -6.44 -5.68 -19.59
N ALA A 48 -7.74 -5.99 -19.79
CA ALA A 48 -8.15 -7.18 -20.56
C ALA A 48 -7.81 -7.06 -22.04
N ALA A 49 -8.05 -5.89 -22.64
CA ALA A 49 -7.71 -5.58 -24.02
C ALA A 49 -6.19 -5.65 -24.28
N ILE A 50 -5.36 -5.18 -23.35
CA ILE A 50 -3.90 -5.27 -23.44
C ILE A 50 -3.45 -6.73 -23.60
N ARG A 51 -3.98 -7.64 -22.78
CA ARG A 51 -3.66 -9.08 -22.87
C ARG A 51 -4.12 -9.67 -24.20
N ALA A 52 -5.32 -9.32 -24.65
CA ALA A 52 -5.82 -9.75 -25.96
C ALA A 52 -4.95 -9.26 -27.12
N VAL A 53 -4.37 -8.06 -27.01
CA VAL A 53 -3.40 -7.53 -27.98
C VAL A 53 -2.07 -8.27 -27.90
N GLN A 54 -1.54 -8.55 -26.71
CA GLN A 54 -0.29 -9.31 -26.55
C GLN A 54 -0.35 -10.68 -27.22
N ASP A 55 -1.53 -11.32 -27.22
CA ASP A 55 -1.78 -12.62 -27.85
C ASP A 55 -2.18 -12.52 -29.35
N ALA A 56 -2.32 -11.32 -29.90
CA ALA A 56 -2.83 -11.11 -31.25
C ALA A 56 -1.77 -11.39 -32.34
N PRO A 57 -2.18 -11.85 -33.54
CA PRO A 57 -1.28 -11.98 -34.67
C PRO A 57 -0.68 -10.65 -35.10
N ASP A 58 0.56 -10.71 -35.60
CA ASP A 58 1.35 -9.59 -36.11
C ASP A 58 0.62 -8.69 -37.14
N GLU A 59 -0.29 -9.26 -37.94
CA GLU A 59 -1.13 -8.50 -38.89
C GLU A 59 -2.11 -7.57 -38.17
N VAL A 60 -2.76 -8.08 -37.11
CA VAL A 60 -3.70 -7.31 -36.28
C VAL A 60 -2.94 -6.23 -35.51
N LEU A 61 -1.77 -6.57 -34.94
CA LEU A 61 -0.91 -5.62 -34.25
C LEU A 61 -0.53 -4.43 -35.14
N ARG A 62 -0.10 -4.69 -36.38
CA ARG A 62 0.25 -3.62 -37.33
C ARG A 62 -0.96 -2.78 -37.71
N SER A 63 -2.13 -3.39 -37.87
CA SER A 63 -3.38 -2.67 -38.14
C SER A 63 -3.72 -1.69 -37.01
N CYS A 64 -3.71 -2.15 -35.75
CA CYS A 64 -3.99 -1.30 -34.59
C CYS A 64 -2.92 -0.22 -34.39
N ALA A 65 -1.62 -0.56 -34.56
CA ALA A 65 -0.52 0.38 -34.43
C ALA A 65 -0.57 1.53 -35.45
N GLN A 66 -1.07 1.26 -36.66
CA GLN A 66 -1.18 2.24 -37.74
C GLN A 66 -2.57 2.89 -37.81
N SER A 67 -3.46 2.54 -36.88
CA SER A 67 -4.80 3.08 -36.81
C SER A 67 -4.79 4.57 -36.50
N THR A 68 -5.76 5.30 -37.06
CA THR A 68 -6.05 6.68 -36.64
C THR A 68 -6.81 6.75 -35.33
N ASP A 69 -7.33 5.60 -34.87
CA ASP A 69 -7.99 5.49 -33.59
C ASP A 69 -6.95 5.47 -32.45
N LEU A 70 -7.02 6.47 -31.58
CA LEU A 70 -6.09 6.62 -30.47
C LEU A 70 -6.23 5.49 -29.44
N ILE A 71 -7.42 4.91 -29.25
CA ILE A 71 -7.62 3.80 -28.31
C ILE A 71 -6.87 2.57 -28.82
N GLU A 72 -6.99 2.25 -30.11
CA GLU A 72 -6.29 1.10 -30.71
C GLU A 72 -4.77 1.31 -30.71
N ARG A 73 -4.32 2.49 -31.12
CA ARG A 73 -2.88 2.80 -31.23
C ARG A 73 -2.20 2.80 -29.86
N SER A 74 -2.79 3.48 -28.87
CA SER A 74 -2.27 3.49 -27.49
C SER A 74 -2.30 2.11 -26.87
N LEU A 75 -3.26 1.24 -27.22
CA LEU A 75 -3.38 -0.11 -26.67
C LEU A 75 -2.18 -0.98 -27.07
N VAL A 76 -1.74 -0.88 -28.34
CA VAL A 76 -0.53 -1.57 -28.80
C VAL A 76 0.70 -1.04 -28.05
N ARG A 77 0.79 0.27 -27.80
CA ARG A 77 1.91 0.84 -27.04
C ARG A 77 2.00 0.29 -25.62
N GLU A 78 0.87 0.18 -24.95
CA GLU A 78 0.81 -0.35 -23.57
C GLU A 78 1.11 -1.84 -23.53
N ALA A 79 0.57 -2.60 -24.48
CA ALA A 79 0.82 -4.04 -24.58
C ALA A 79 2.30 -4.40 -24.73
N PHE A 80 3.08 -3.53 -25.36
CA PHE A 80 4.51 -3.70 -25.56
C PHE A 80 5.33 -2.60 -24.88
N ALA A 81 4.80 -2.03 -23.79
CA ALA A 81 5.53 -1.05 -23.00
C ALA A 81 6.84 -1.68 -22.48
N GLY A 82 7.97 -1.06 -22.80
CA GLY A 82 9.30 -1.58 -22.49
C GLY A 82 9.94 -2.46 -23.58
N ASP A 83 9.23 -2.80 -24.66
CA ASP A 83 9.77 -3.51 -25.83
C ASP A 83 9.93 -2.55 -27.03
N ALA A 84 10.97 -1.71 -26.96
CA ALA A 84 11.23 -0.68 -27.96
C ALA A 84 11.45 -1.25 -29.38
N GLU A 85 12.06 -2.43 -29.49
CA GLU A 85 12.27 -3.08 -30.79
C GLU A 85 10.94 -3.53 -31.39
N LYS A 86 10.06 -4.17 -30.60
CA LYS A 86 8.72 -4.55 -31.09
C LYS A 86 7.90 -3.34 -31.51
N LEU A 87 7.90 -2.27 -30.73
CA LEU A 87 7.17 -1.03 -31.08
C LEU A 87 7.67 -0.44 -32.40
N LYS A 88 9.00 -0.41 -32.60
CA LYS A 88 9.62 0.06 -33.83
C LYS A 88 9.28 -0.82 -35.03
N GLU A 89 9.26 -2.15 -34.88
CA GLU A 89 8.82 -3.09 -35.91
C GLU A 89 7.35 -2.87 -36.33
N LEU A 90 6.50 -2.45 -35.40
CA LEU A 90 5.09 -2.13 -35.63
C LEU A 90 4.89 -0.72 -36.22
N GLY A 91 5.96 0.08 -36.34
CA GLY A 91 5.92 1.44 -36.91
C GLY A 91 5.57 2.53 -35.89
N LEU A 92 5.65 2.23 -34.60
CA LEU A 92 5.44 3.18 -33.52
C LEU A 92 6.78 3.79 -33.08
N GLY A 93 6.80 5.10 -32.83
CA GLY A 93 7.97 5.80 -32.28
C GLY A 93 8.26 5.42 -30.82
N GLU A 94 9.42 5.82 -30.29
CA GLU A 94 9.86 5.42 -28.94
C GLU A 94 9.01 6.01 -27.80
N ALA A 95 8.54 7.26 -27.91
CA ALA A 95 7.74 7.91 -26.88
C ALA A 95 6.24 8.01 -27.27
N PRO A 96 5.31 7.81 -26.33
CA PRO A 96 3.89 8.10 -26.57
C PRO A 96 3.66 9.61 -26.67
N ASP A 97 2.72 10.02 -27.52
CA ASP A 97 2.30 11.42 -27.62
C ASP A 97 1.22 11.76 -26.56
N ALA A 98 0.92 13.06 -26.40
CA ALA A 98 -0.02 13.54 -25.38
C ALA A 98 -1.47 13.08 -25.64
N GLU A 99 -1.86 12.91 -26.90
CA GLU A 99 -3.21 12.46 -27.27
C GLU A 99 -3.37 10.96 -26.97
N GLU A 100 -2.33 10.17 -27.24
CA GLU A 100 -2.27 8.75 -26.85
C GLU A 100 -2.31 8.58 -25.34
N CYS A 101 -1.58 9.42 -24.59
CA CYS A 101 -1.62 9.41 -23.14
C CYS A 101 -3.02 9.72 -22.58
N ALA A 102 -3.74 10.67 -23.20
CA ALA A 102 -5.09 11.03 -22.81
C ALA A 102 -6.16 9.99 -23.21
N ALA A 103 -5.85 9.14 -24.20
CA ALA A 103 -6.75 8.08 -24.67
C ALA A 103 -6.73 6.81 -23.80
N SER A 104 -5.84 6.74 -22.80
CA SER A 104 -5.75 5.60 -21.87
C SER A 104 -6.02 6.03 -20.43
N PRO A 105 -6.76 5.22 -19.65
CA PRO A 105 -6.89 5.45 -18.21
C PRO A 105 -5.60 5.11 -17.46
N LEU A 106 -4.77 4.21 -17.98
CA LEU A 106 -3.65 3.65 -17.24
C LEU A 106 -2.53 4.68 -17.04
N VAL A 107 -1.62 4.35 -16.13
CA VAL A 107 -0.46 5.20 -15.83
C VAL A 107 0.69 4.96 -16.79
N ASP A 108 0.72 3.84 -17.50
CA ASP A 108 1.86 3.32 -18.26
C ASP A 108 2.42 4.34 -19.26
N LEU A 109 1.58 4.84 -20.16
CA LEU A 109 2.00 5.80 -21.19
C LEU A 109 2.39 7.15 -20.57
N ARG A 110 1.59 7.64 -19.62
CA ARG A 110 1.87 8.90 -18.92
C ARG A 110 3.15 8.82 -18.09
N ASN A 111 3.48 7.65 -17.53
CA ASN A 111 4.71 7.40 -16.80
C ASN A 111 5.92 7.36 -17.75
N ALA A 112 5.81 6.62 -18.85
CA ALA A 112 6.86 6.52 -19.88
C ALA A 112 7.19 7.87 -20.52
N ALA A 113 6.20 8.76 -20.66
CA ALA A 113 6.38 10.10 -21.18
C ALA A 113 7.12 11.07 -20.23
N ARG A 114 7.32 10.72 -18.96
CA ARG A 114 7.89 11.63 -17.96
C ARG A 114 9.40 11.80 -18.15
N GLU A 115 9.87 13.03 -17.95
CA GLU A 115 11.31 13.36 -17.97
C GLU A 115 12.10 12.54 -16.94
N ASN A 116 13.30 12.09 -17.32
CA ASN A 116 14.21 11.30 -16.49
C ASN A 116 13.64 9.95 -16.01
N GLN A 117 12.56 9.41 -16.58
CA GLN A 117 11.97 8.14 -16.12
C GLN A 117 12.99 6.99 -16.12
N ALA A 118 13.82 6.89 -17.16
CA ALA A 118 14.88 5.88 -17.24
C ALA A 118 15.86 5.92 -16.05
N LEU A 119 16.14 7.11 -15.51
CA LEU A 119 17.01 7.25 -14.34
C LEU A 119 16.32 6.78 -13.06
N HIS A 120 15.02 7.07 -12.90
CA HIS A 120 14.25 6.56 -11.78
C HIS A 120 14.11 5.04 -11.83
N SER A 121 13.93 4.45 -13.01
CA SER A 121 13.88 2.99 -13.15
C SER A 121 15.22 2.32 -12.74
N GLN A 122 16.36 2.92 -13.06
CA GLN A 122 17.68 2.43 -12.59
C GLN A 122 17.80 2.47 -11.06
N TRP A 123 17.35 3.57 -10.43
CA TRP A 123 17.32 3.66 -8.98
C TRP A 123 16.32 2.71 -8.34
N ALA A 124 15.14 2.52 -8.95
CA ALA A 124 14.12 1.59 -8.49
C ALA A 124 14.66 0.15 -8.45
N GLU A 125 15.34 -0.30 -9.51
CA GLU A 125 15.97 -1.62 -9.54
C GLU A 125 17.01 -1.80 -8.42
N LEU A 126 17.86 -0.79 -8.22
CA LEU A 126 18.87 -0.80 -7.16
C LEU A 126 18.24 -0.84 -5.77
N LEU A 127 17.19 -0.04 -5.52
CA LEU A 127 16.51 0.02 -4.23
C LEU A 127 15.70 -1.23 -3.96
N GLN A 128 15.06 -1.79 -4.98
CA GLN A 128 14.38 -3.07 -4.91
C GLN A 128 15.36 -4.18 -4.49
N ALA A 129 16.57 -4.20 -5.05
CA ALA A 129 17.62 -5.12 -4.65
C ALA A 129 18.03 -4.96 -3.17
N ASN A 130 18.23 -3.71 -2.74
CA ASN A 130 18.63 -3.42 -1.37
C ASN A 130 17.53 -3.72 -0.35
N ILE A 131 16.31 -3.28 -0.57
CA ILE A 131 15.22 -3.35 0.42
C ILE A 131 14.56 -4.73 0.44
N MET A 132 14.46 -5.42 -0.71
CA MET A 132 13.78 -6.72 -0.80
C MET A 132 14.74 -7.90 -0.73
N ARG A 133 16.01 -7.73 -1.12
CA ARG A 133 17.00 -8.82 -1.11
C ARG A 133 18.19 -8.56 -0.19
N HIS A 134 18.23 -7.41 0.48
CA HIS A 134 19.31 -7.01 1.38
C HIS A 134 20.68 -6.99 0.68
N GLU A 135 20.69 -6.74 -0.65
CA GLU A 135 21.91 -6.53 -1.40
C GLU A 135 22.54 -5.17 -1.01
N PRO A 136 23.85 -5.11 -0.74
CA PRO A 136 24.49 -3.85 -0.38
C PRO A 136 24.40 -2.86 -1.55
N LEU A 137 24.19 -1.57 -1.22
CA LEU A 137 24.25 -0.53 -2.24
C LEU A 137 25.71 -0.40 -2.79
N PRO A 138 25.92 -0.21 -4.11
CA PRO A 138 27.24 -0.03 -4.74
C PRO A 138 28.05 1.12 -4.17
N GLU A 139 29.34 1.21 -4.45
CA GLU A 139 30.13 2.38 -4.01
C GLU A 139 29.62 3.69 -4.64
N ALA A 140 29.93 4.84 -4.02
CA ALA A 140 29.41 6.15 -4.46
C ALA A 140 29.67 6.45 -5.94
N ALA A 141 30.80 5.98 -6.49
CA ALA A 141 31.19 6.16 -7.88
C ALA A 141 30.40 5.28 -8.88
N GLU A 142 29.70 4.26 -8.40
CA GLU A 142 28.93 3.29 -9.19
C GLU A 142 27.42 3.54 -9.10
N LEU A 143 26.99 4.48 -8.27
CA LEU A 143 25.59 4.87 -8.18
C LEU A 143 25.13 5.55 -9.48
N PRO A 144 23.86 5.36 -9.89
CA PRO A 144 23.28 6.14 -10.98
C PRO A 144 23.33 7.64 -10.66
N ALA A 145 23.28 8.47 -11.70
CA ALA A 145 23.16 9.91 -11.52
C ALA A 145 21.94 10.25 -10.66
N SER A 146 22.02 11.31 -9.85
CA SER A 146 20.85 11.79 -9.11
C SER A 146 19.82 12.37 -10.09
N PRO A 147 18.53 12.01 -10.00
CA PRO A 147 17.47 12.68 -10.76
C PRO A 147 17.15 14.09 -10.23
N TYR A 148 17.76 14.49 -9.12
CA TYR A 148 17.55 15.77 -8.43
C TYR A 148 18.85 16.57 -8.30
N SER A 149 18.71 17.89 -8.22
CA SER A 149 19.82 18.79 -7.92
C SER A 149 20.37 18.56 -6.48
N PRO A 150 21.62 18.95 -6.21
CA PRO A 150 22.17 18.91 -4.85
C PRO A 150 21.34 19.72 -3.85
N GLU A 151 20.78 20.86 -4.26
CA GLU A 151 19.92 21.69 -3.43
C GLU A 151 18.61 21.00 -3.08
N GLU A 152 17.95 20.36 -4.05
CA GLU A 152 16.73 19.58 -3.80
C GLU A 152 17.00 18.42 -2.83
N CYS A 153 18.11 17.70 -3.00
CA CYS A 153 18.51 16.65 -2.08
C CYS A 153 18.81 17.20 -0.68
N ALA A 154 19.47 18.35 -0.59
CA ALA A 154 19.81 18.97 0.69
C ALA A 154 18.58 19.49 1.43
N GLU A 155 17.54 19.97 0.74
CA GLU A 155 16.29 20.42 1.36
C GLU A 155 15.33 19.27 1.69
N ALA A 156 15.48 18.10 1.06
CA ALA A 156 14.60 16.96 1.26
C ALA A 156 14.56 16.50 2.72
N GLY A 157 13.36 16.55 3.33
CA GLY A 157 13.12 16.09 4.69
C GLY A 157 13.57 17.04 5.80
N LYS A 158 14.16 18.21 5.49
CA LYS A 158 14.53 19.22 6.51
C LYS A 158 13.35 19.77 7.30
N ASP A 159 12.16 19.69 6.73
CA ASP A 159 10.91 20.14 7.32
C ASP A 159 10.30 19.11 8.29
N ILE A 160 10.87 17.90 8.39
CA ILE A 160 10.39 16.86 9.29
C ILE A 160 10.91 17.12 10.71
N VAL A 161 9.98 17.17 11.66
CA VAL A 161 10.26 17.25 13.09
C VAL A 161 10.44 15.83 13.62
N ALA A 162 11.53 15.59 14.34
CA ALA A 162 11.76 14.32 15.02
C ALA A 162 10.91 14.24 16.30
N LEU A 163 10.42 13.04 16.63
CA LEU A 163 9.64 12.80 17.84
C LEU A 163 10.37 13.22 19.13
N SER A 164 11.70 13.10 19.17
CA SER A 164 12.52 13.55 20.30
C SER A 164 12.48 15.05 20.54
N ASP A 165 12.22 15.83 19.49
CA ASP A 165 12.19 17.29 19.53
C ASP A 165 10.75 17.84 19.69
N LEU A 166 9.76 16.94 19.63
CA LEU A 166 8.35 17.31 19.79
C LEU A 166 8.04 17.69 21.23
N HIS A 167 7.58 18.93 21.44
CA HIS A 167 7.03 19.33 22.72
C HIS A 167 5.58 18.83 22.90
N PHE A 168 5.43 17.62 23.42
CA PHE A 168 4.13 17.01 23.71
C PHE A 168 3.85 16.91 25.21
N VAL A 169 2.67 17.39 25.63
CA VAL A 169 2.19 17.25 27.02
C VAL A 169 0.92 16.41 27.01
N PRO A 170 0.98 15.15 27.50
CA PRO A 170 -0.19 14.28 27.57
C PRO A 170 -1.28 14.86 28.47
N LYS A 171 -2.53 14.82 28.01
CA LYS A 171 -3.67 15.18 28.85
C LYS A 171 -4.13 13.97 29.66
N LYS A 172 -4.55 14.19 30.91
CA LYS A 172 -5.21 13.15 31.71
C LYS A 172 -6.59 12.85 31.12
N LYS A 173 -6.65 11.88 30.21
CA LYS A 173 -7.90 11.33 29.67
C LYS A 173 -8.15 9.94 30.23
N LYS A 174 -9.43 9.60 30.34
CA LYS A 174 -9.87 8.25 30.67
C LYS A 174 -9.52 7.33 29.50
N VAL A 175 -8.83 6.23 29.78
CA VAL A 175 -8.58 5.19 28.78
C VAL A 175 -9.92 4.54 28.41
N PRO A 176 -10.32 4.51 27.13
CA PRO A 176 -11.51 3.79 26.70
C PRO A 176 -11.42 2.32 27.12
N LYS A 177 -12.51 1.78 27.69
CA LYS A 177 -12.55 0.36 28.03
C LYS A 177 -12.81 -0.43 26.74
N LEU A 178 -11.79 -1.13 26.27
CA LEU A 178 -11.89 -2.00 25.12
C LEU A 178 -12.60 -3.32 25.48
N PRO A 179 -13.35 -3.92 24.54
CA PRO A 179 -13.89 -5.26 24.70
C PRO A 179 -12.76 -6.30 24.81
N THR A 180 -13.06 -7.47 25.38
CA THR A 180 -12.12 -8.60 25.32
C THR A 180 -12.02 -9.12 23.90
N CYS A 181 -10.91 -9.80 23.59
CA CYS A 181 -10.69 -10.37 22.25
C CYS A 181 -11.83 -11.31 21.82
N ASP A 182 -12.30 -12.16 22.74
CA ASP A 182 -13.40 -13.10 22.46
C ASP A 182 -14.73 -12.38 22.19
N ALA A 183 -15.06 -11.36 22.99
CA ALA A 183 -16.29 -10.59 22.83
C ALA A 183 -16.29 -9.82 21.51
N LEU A 184 -15.15 -9.21 21.16
CA LEU A 184 -14.97 -8.49 19.90
C LEU A 184 -15.09 -9.43 18.69
N THR A 185 -14.42 -10.59 18.75
CA THR A 185 -14.49 -11.61 17.69
C THR A 185 -15.93 -12.05 17.46
N TRP A 186 -16.62 -12.43 18.53
CA TRP A 186 -18.00 -12.90 18.46
C TRP A 186 -18.92 -11.86 17.83
N GLU A 187 -18.85 -10.61 18.29
CA GLU A 187 -19.66 -9.52 17.76
C GLU A 187 -19.35 -9.25 16.28
N ALA A 188 -18.07 -9.18 15.91
CA ALA A 188 -17.65 -8.86 14.55
C ALA A 188 -18.04 -9.96 13.56
N GLN A 189 -17.88 -11.23 13.93
CA GLN A 189 -18.32 -12.36 13.11
C GLN A 189 -19.84 -12.34 12.89
N GLY A 190 -20.63 -12.07 13.95
CA GLY A 190 -22.09 -11.95 13.81
C GLY A 190 -22.51 -10.80 12.90
N LYS A 191 -21.78 -9.68 12.89
CA LYS A 191 -22.04 -8.58 11.96
C LYS A 191 -21.64 -8.90 10.52
N LEU A 192 -20.53 -9.59 10.31
CA LEU A 192 -20.13 -10.09 8.99
C LEU A 192 -21.19 -11.05 8.42
N GLU A 193 -21.67 -11.99 9.23
CA GLU A 193 -22.75 -12.91 8.83
C GLU A 193 -24.04 -12.15 8.50
N LYS A 194 -24.45 -11.20 9.34
CA LYS A 194 -25.63 -10.37 9.10
C LYS A 194 -25.52 -9.53 7.83
N ALA A 195 -24.32 -9.04 7.51
CA ALA A 195 -24.03 -8.31 6.28
C ALA A 195 -23.95 -9.23 5.04
N GLY A 196 -24.16 -10.55 5.20
CA GLY A 196 -24.12 -11.50 4.11
C GLY A 196 -22.72 -11.81 3.59
N VAL A 197 -21.68 -11.57 4.40
CA VAL A 197 -20.30 -11.87 4.01
C VAL A 197 -20.12 -13.39 4.00
N GLU A 198 -19.86 -13.96 2.84
CA GLU A 198 -19.51 -15.37 2.71
C GLU A 198 -18.10 -15.58 3.26
N LEU A 199 -17.98 -16.40 4.31
CA LEU A 199 -16.70 -16.74 4.94
C LEU A 199 -16.40 -18.23 4.77
N SER A 200 -15.18 -18.57 4.35
CA SER A 200 -14.73 -19.96 4.31
C SER A 200 -14.58 -20.55 5.71
N GLN A 201 -14.29 -21.86 5.76
CA GLN A 201 -13.73 -22.45 6.97
C GLN A 201 -12.40 -21.77 7.31
N GLN A 202 -12.20 -21.45 8.60
CA GLN A 202 -10.94 -20.93 9.10
C GLN A 202 -9.90 -22.05 9.16
N SER A 203 -8.68 -21.74 8.74
CA SER A 203 -7.54 -22.66 8.74
C SER A 203 -6.37 -22.08 9.52
N ARG A 204 -5.42 -22.94 9.89
CA ARG A 204 -4.13 -22.50 10.42
C ARG A 204 -3.30 -21.93 9.27
N HIS A 205 -2.70 -20.77 9.50
CA HIS A 205 -1.65 -20.22 8.65
C HIS A 205 -0.30 -20.61 9.23
N THR A 206 0.47 -21.39 8.49
CA THR A 206 1.80 -21.84 8.91
C THR A 206 2.94 -21.06 8.29
N GLU A 207 2.69 -20.25 7.26
CA GLU A 207 3.68 -19.40 6.57
C GLU A 207 3.92 -18.08 7.31
N SER A 208 4.22 -18.17 8.61
CA SER A 208 4.50 -17.04 9.47
C SER A 208 5.27 -17.51 10.70
N LEU A 209 6.20 -16.69 11.20
CA LEU A 209 6.88 -16.98 12.47
C LEU A 209 5.94 -16.90 13.68
N ALA A 210 4.75 -16.32 13.56
CA ALA A 210 3.80 -16.25 14.65
C ALA A 210 3.41 -17.66 15.18
N PRO A 211 3.39 -17.88 16.51
CA PRO A 211 2.99 -19.17 17.05
C PRO A 211 1.51 -19.49 16.78
N ASN A 212 0.67 -18.45 16.67
CA ASN A 212 -0.72 -18.54 16.25
C ASN A 212 -0.93 -17.72 14.98
N GLY A 213 -0.88 -18.41 13.83
CA GLY A 213 -1.28 -17.89 12.54
C GLY A 213 -2.64 -18.46 12.12
N LEU A 214 -3.55 -17.60 11.70
CA LEU A 214 -4.89 -17.94 11.21
C LEU A 214 -5.06 -17.36 9.80
N VAL A 215 -5.83 -18.07 8.97
CA VAL A 215 -6.19 -17.63 7.62
C VAL A 215 -7.66 -17.95 7.35
N ARG A 216 -8.33 -17.04 6.64
CA ARG A 216 -9.71 -17.24 6.20
C ARG A 216 -9.97 -16.53 4.89
N GLN A 217 -10.72 -17.19 4.02
CA GLN A 217 -11.16 -16.59 2.77
C GLN A 217 -12.56 -16.00 2.92
N TRP A 218 -12.83 -14.93 2.18
CA TRP A 218 -14.10 -14.22 2.21
C TRP A 218 -14.41 -13.57 0.87
N ARG A 219 -15.70 -13.43 0.55
CA ARG A 219 -16.16 -12.87 -0.72
C ARG A 219 -16.66 -11.43 -0.56
N ARG A 220 -16.37 -10.59 -1.54
CA ARG A 220 -16.98 -9.26 -1.70
C ARG A 220 -17.53 -9.10 -3.10
N LYS A 221 -18.67 -8.42 -3.19
CA LYS A 221 -19.26 -7.94 -4.43
C LYS A 221 -19.65 -6.47 -4.26
N VAL A 222 -19.35 -5.66 -5.27
CA VAL A 222 -19.78 -4.26 -5.35
C VAL A 222 -20.38 -3.96 -6.72
N SER A 223 -21.16 -2.89 -6.80
CA SER A 223 -21.75 -2.37 -8.04
C SER A 223 -21.33 -0.92 -8.22
N VAL A 224 -20.87 -0.58 -9.42
CA VAL A 224 -20.42 0.77 -9.76
C VAL A 224 -21.19 1.25 -10.98
N LYS A 225 -21.81 2.43 -10.82
CA LYS A 225 -22.39 3.22 -11.88
C LYS A 225 -21.84 4.63 -11.73
N ASN A 226 -20.90 5.03 -12.58
CA ASN A 226 -20.18 6.28 -12.46
C ASN A 226 -19.74 6.74 -13.86
N GLY A 227 -20.14 7.95 -14.27
CA GLY A 227 -19.89 8.43 -15.63
C GLY A 227 -20.39 7.44 -16.71
N ALA A 228 -19.50 7.05 -17.62
CA ALA A 228 -19.73 6.02 -18.64
C ALA A 228 -19.64 4.58 -18.12
N LEU A 229 -19.12 4.34 -16.91
CA LEU A 229 -18.92 3.01 -16.36
C LEU A 229 -20.19 2.50 -15.68
N GLU A 230 -20.60 1.27 -16.02
CA GLU A 230 -21.64 0.52 -15.34
C GLU A 230 -21.22 -0.95 -15.22
N TYR A 231 -20.74 -1.35 -14.04
CA TYR A 231 -20.22 -2.70 -13.81
C TYR A 231 -20.49 -3.26 -12.42
N THR A 232 -20.30 -4.57 -12.28
CA THR A 232 -20.20 -5.25 -10.98
C THR A 232 -18.83 -5.89 -10.85
N LEU A 233 -18.28 -5.87 -9.64
CA LEU A 233 -16.97 -6.42 -9.32
C LEU A 233 -17.12 -7.45 -8.21
N GLU A 234 -16.58 -8.65 -8.43
CA GLU A 234 -16.62 -9.72 -7.44
C GLU A 234 -15.24 -10.35 -7.23
N GLY A 235 -14.86 -10.54 -5.96
CA GLY A 235 -13.56 -11.05 -5.58
C GLY A 235 -13.63 -12.01 -4.39
N MET A 236 -12.76 -13.02 -4.41
CA MET A 236 -12.45 -13.87 -3.27
C MET A 236 -11.13 -13.40 -2.67
N HIS A 237 -11.14 -13.05 -1.40
CA HIS A 237 -10.00 -12.50 -0.68
C HIS A 237 -9.56 -13.42 0.43
N THR A 238 -8.31 -13.29 0.82
CA THR A 238 -7.73 -14.02 1.94
C THR A 238 -7.23 -13.00 2.95
N SER A 239 -7.64 -13.17 4.20
CA SER A 239 -7.15 -12.37 5.32
C SER A 239 -6.43 -13.25 6.33
N PHE A 240 -5.53 -12.63 7.10
CA PHE A 240 -4.66 -13.30 8.04
C PHE A 240 -4.80 -12.72 9.44
N GLY A 241 -4.53 -13.55 10.44
CA GLY A 241 -4.43 -13.10 11.82
C GLY A 241 -3.23 -13.74 12.49
N ARG A 242 -2.43 -12.93 13.19
CA ARG A 242 -1.17 -13.36 13.80
C ARG A 242 -1.13 -12.90 15.25
N GLY A 243 -0.56 -13.71 16.13
CA GLY A 243 -0.43 -13.35 17.54
C GLY A 243 0.37 -14.35 18.37
N MET A 244 0.78 -13.90 19.55
CA MET A 244 1.40 -14.76 20.57
C MET A 244 0.41 -15.78 21.13
N ASP A 245 -0.88 -15.42 21.18
CA ASP A 245 -1.99 -16.27 21.60
C ASP A 245 -3.10 -16.30 20.54
N PHE A 246 -3.99 -17.30 20.64
CA PHE A 246 -5.06 -17.53 19.68
C PHE A 246 -6.09 -16.39 19.65
N ALA A 247 -6.44 -15.80 20.80
CA ALA A 247 -7.49 -14.78 20.87
C ALA A 247 -7.05 -13.48 20.18
N THR A 248 -5.78 -13.10 20.35
CA THR A 248 -5.17 -11.98 19.62
C THR A 248 -5.16 -12.24 18.11
N ALA A 249 -4.72 -13.43 17.68
CA ALA A 249 -4.71 -13.79 16.26
C ALA A 249 -6.13 -13.79 15.66
N GLN A 250 -7.13 -14.24 16.41
CA GLN A 250 -8.52 -14.31 15.97
C GLN A 250 -9.14 -12.92 15.76
N VAL A 251 -8.85 -11.98 16.66
CA VAL A 251 -9.27 -10.57 16.49
C VAL A 251 -8.57 -9.94 15.30
N ALA A 252 -7.25 -10.13 15.16
CA ALA A 252 -6.50 -9.60 14.01
C ALA A 252 -7.12 -10.07 12.69
N LEU A 253 -7.36 -11.37 12.53
CA LEU A 253 -8.03 -11.94 11.36
C LEU A 253 -9.40 -11.31 11.10
N THR A 254 -10.24 -11.24 12.14
CA THR A 254 -11.63 -10.79 11.97
C THR A 254 -11.70 -9.29 11.65
N MET A 255 -10.85 -8.49 12.30
CA MET A 255 -10.80 -7.05 12.07
C MET A 255 -10.13 -6.68 10.74
N GLU A 256 -9.18 -7.48 10.26
CA GLU A 256 -8.64 -7.34 8.90
C GLU A 256 -9.73 -7.59 7.85
N ILE A 257 -10.59 -8.60 8.03
CA ILE A 257 -11.75 -8.80 7.14
C ILE A 257 -12.68 -7.59 7.17
N VAL A 258 -12.99 -7.05 8.37
CA VAL A 258 -13.83 -5.85 8.52
C VAL A 258 -13.24 -4.64 7.80
N GLU A 259 -11.93 -4.42 7.95
CA GLU A 259 -11.19 -3.35 7.28
C GLU A 259 -11.30 -3.48 5.75
N ARG A 260 -10.91 -4.63 5.20
CA ARG A 260 -10.84 -4.87 3.75
C ARG A 260 -12.22 -4.93 3.11
N TYR A 261 -13.21 -5.48 3.81
CA TYR A 261 -14.59 -5.48 3.32
C TYR A 261 -15.13 -4.05 3.18
N SER A 262 -14.79 -3.19 4.13
CA SER A 262 -15.25 -1.79 4.17
C SER A 262 -14.51 -0.87 3.20
N SER A 263 -13.32 -1.25 2.73
CA SER A 263 -12.53 -0.48 1.76
C SER A 263 -12.96 -0.69 0.31
N TRP A 264 -13.83 -1.67 0.05
CA TRP A 264 -14.51 -1.87 -1.24
C TRP A 264 -15.80 -1.08 -1.27
N VAL A 265 -16.03 -0.34 -2.35
CA VAL A 265 -17.15 0.60 -2.43
C VAL A 265 -18.04 0.35 -3.63
N SER A 266 -19.35 0.29 -3.38
CA SER A 266 -20.36 0.46 -4.44
C SER A 266 -20.60 1.95 -4.67
N VAL A 267 -20.82 2.35 -5.92
CA VAL A 267 -21.04 3.75 -6.33
C VAL A 267 -22.28 3.83 -7.21
N ASP A 268 -23.18 4.78 -6.93
CA ASP A 268 -24.34 5.09 -7.77
C ASP A 268 -24.37 6.59 -8.08
N GLY A 269 -23.87 6.95 -9.27
CA GLY A 269 -23.55 8.32 -9.65
C GLY A 269 -22.42 8.88 -8.78
N LEU A 270 -22.80 9.70 -7.80
CA LEU A 270 -21.91 10.29 -6.80
C LEU A 270 -22.14 9.74 -5.39
N GLU A 271 -23.16 8.90 -5.19
CA GLU A 271 -23.54 8.38 -3.88
C GLU A 271 -22.77 7.10 -3.54
N LEU A 272 -22.48 6.92 -2.25
CA LEU A 272 -21.79 5.75 -1.70
C LEU A 272 -22.76 4.94 -0.81
N PRO A 273 -23.67 4.13 -1.39
CA PRO A 273 -24.84 3.59 -0.68
C PRO A 273 -24.54 2.68 0.51
N GLU A 274 -23.35 2.11 0.60
CA GLU A 274 -22.93 1.18 1.65
C GLU A 274 -22.17 1.86 2.80
N GLN A 275 -21.72 3.09 2.58
CA GLN A 275 -21.00 3.88 3.58
C GLN A 275 -21.95 4.40 4.65
N ARG A 276 -21.50 4.35 5.91
CA ARG A 276 -22.25 4.92 7.03
C ARG A 276 -22.27 6.44 7.00
N SER A 277 -21.19 7.04 6.49
CA SER A 277 -21.14 8.49 6.28
C SER A 277 -22.00 8.84 5.06
N SER A 278 -22.82 9.89 5.16
CA SER A 278 -23.63 10.40 4.04
C SER A 278 -22.82 11.34 3.15
N ARG A 279 -21.54 11.04 2.91
CA ARG A 279 -20.65 11.84 2.08
C ARG A 279 -20.72 11.33 0.64
N ALA A 280 -21.00 12.23 -0.29
CA ALA A 280 -21.00 11.96 -1.71
C ALA A 280 -19.66 12.35 -2.35
N LEU A 281 -19.39 11.74 -3.50
CA LEU A 281 -18.30 12.14 -4.39
C LEU A 281 -18.57 13.52 -4.99
N VAL A 282 -17.50 14.24 -5.29
CA VAL A 282 -17.51 15.50 -6.03
C VAL A 282 -16.65 15.30 -7.27
N HIS A 283 -17.12 15.71 -8.45
CA HIS A 283 -16.37 15.55 -9.70
C HIS A 283 -15.87 16.90 -10.22
N GLY A 284 -14.61 16.97 -10.62
CA GLY A 284 -13.98 18.16 -11.20
C GLY A 284 -12.46 18.10 -11.12
N SER A 285 -11.80 19.03 -11.81
CA SER A 285 -10.35 19.19 -11.69
C SER A 285 -9.97 19.91 -10.38
N TYR A 286 -8.70 19.79 -9.97
CA TYR A 286 -8.18 20.47 -8.79
C TYR A 286 -8.40 21.99 -8.86
N GLU A 287 -8.08 22.61 -9.99
CA GLU A 287 -8.25 24.06 -10.17
C GLU A 287 -9.72 24.51 -10.12
N GLU A 288 -10.63 23.77 -10.77
CA GLU A 288 -12.07 24.09 -10.78
C GLU A 288 -12.66 24.02 -9.37
N LEU A 289 -12.38 22.93 -8.64
CA LEU A 289 -12.91 22.72 -7.29
C LEU A 289 -12.30 23.71 -6.29
N ARG A 290 -11.01 24.04 -6.44
CA ARG A 290 -10.37 25.10 -5.64
C ARG A 290 -11.00 26.46 -5.92
N ALA A 291 -11.26 26.80 -7.18
CA ALA A 291 -11.93 28.04 -7.57
C ALA A 291 -13.38 28.12 -7.05
N ALA A 292 -14.05 26.97 -6.92
CA ALA A 292 -15.36 26.84 -6.27
C ALA A 292 -15.31 26.96 -4.73
N GLY A 293 -14.11 27.14 -4.13
CA GLY A 293 -13.93 27.37 -2.70
C GLY A 293 -13.77 26.11 -1.86
N HIS A 294 -13.53 24.96 -2.48
CA HIS A 294 -13.23 23.73 -1.75
C HIS A 294 -11.80 23.75 -1.19
N GLU A 295 -11.65 23.32 0.06
CA GLU A 295 -10.36 22.83 0.55
C GLU A 295 -10.09 21.49 -0.12
N ILE A 296 -8.99 21.39 -0.87
CA ILE A 296 -8.71 20.27 -1.77
C ILE A 296 -7.24 19.86 -1.68
N PHE A 297 -7.02 18.54 -1.66
CA PHE A 297 -5.71 17.94 -1.59
C PHE A 297 -5.02 18.02 -2.95
N ASP A 298 -3.77 18.47 -2.98
CA ASP A 298 -2.93 18.40 -4.17
C ASP A 298 -2.37 16.98 -4.34
N PRO A 299 -2.80 16.21 -5.36
CA PRO A 299 -2.34 14.84 -5.56
C PRO A 299 -0.82 14.72 -5.73
N SER A 300 -0.15 15.78 -6.22
CA SER A 300 1.31 15.75 -6.43
C SER A 300 2.12 15.65 -5.14
N ARG A 301 1.45 15.79 -3.98
CA ARG A 301 2.06 15.58 -2.65
C ARG A 301 2.13 14.10 -2.26
N LEU A 302 1.64 13.18 -3.09
CA LEU A 302 1.85 11.75 -2.94
C LEU A 302 2.89 11.25 -3.96
N PRO A 303 3.55 10.10 -3.70
CA PRO A 303 4.45 9.46 -4.66
C PRO A 303 3.65 8.82 -5.81
N LEU A 304 3.10 9.66 -6.71
CA LEU A 304 2.30 9.20 -7.85
C LEU A 304 3.18 8.56 -8.95
N ASN A 305 2.63 7.56 -9.62
CA ASN A 305 3.25 6.98 -10.82
C ASN A 305 3.20 7.96 -12.01
N VAL A 306 2.31 8.95 -11.99
CA VAL A 306 2.14 9.96 -13.05
C VAL A 306 2.38 11.38 -12.56
N THR A 307 2.56 12.31 -13.50
CA THR A 307 2.42 13.74 -13.20
C THR A 307 0.94 14.10 -13.30
N TYR A 308 0.31 14.44 -12.17
CA TYR A 308 -1.05 14.98 -12.18
C TYR A 308 -1.06 16.33 -12.89
N SER A 309 -1.85 16.45 -13.95
CA SER A 309 -1.88 17.57 -14.89
C SER A 309 -3.24 18.27 -14.88
N ASN A 310 -3.89 18.30 -13.71
CA ASN A 310 -5.21 18.90 -13.49
C ASN A 310 -6.35 18.17 -14.24
N GLU A 311 -6.22 16.86 -14.48
CA GLU A 311 -7.31 16.04 -14.97
C GLU A 311 -8.51 16.11 -14.00
N ALA A 312 -9.73 16.01 -14.53
CA ALA A 312 -10.92 15.90 -13.71
C ALA A 312 -10.93 14.53 -13.01
N LEU A 313 -11.18 14.56 -11.70
CA LEU A 313 -11.23 13.37 -10.84
C LEU A 313 -12.50 13.41 -9.98
N TYR A 314 -12.82 12.27 -9.37
CA TYR A 314 -13.80 12.11 -8.32
C TYR A 314 -13.11 12.22 -6.97
N TRP A 315 -13.66 13.06 -6.11
CA TRP A 315 -13.10 13.41 -4.81
C TRP A 315 -14.07 13.10 -3.69
N LEU A 316 -13.57 12.66 -2.54
CA LEU A 316 -14.35 12.45 -1.34
C LEU A 316 -13.94 13.43 -0.23
N PRO A 317 -14.89 14.03 0.51
CA PRO A 317 -14.55 14.82 1.68
C PRO A 317 -13.97 13.96 2.81
N CYS A 318 -12.73 14.27 3.21
CA CYS A 318 -11.98 13.59 4.27
C CYS A 318 -11.77 14.52 5.47
N ASP A 319 -11.77 13.98 6.69
CA ASP A 319 -11.55 14.75 7.91
C ASP A 319 -10.09 15.22 7.99
N MET A 320 -9.87 16.49 8.30
CA MET A 320 -8.53 17.01 8.57
C MET A 320 -8.14 16.81 10.04
N ALA A 321 -7.01 16.14 10.29
CA ALA A 321 -6.49 15.95 11.65
C ALA A 321 -6.37 17.29 12.41
N GLY A 322 -6.80 17.31 13.67
CA GLY A 322 -6.77 18.50 14.52
C GLY A 322 -7.71 19.63 14.14
N LYS A 323 -8.59 19.45 13.14
CA LYS A 323 -9.58 20.43 12.69
C LYS A 323 -10.99 19.81 12.66
N ASN A 324 -12.02 20.66 12.70
CA ASN A 324 -13.41 20.27 12.46
C ASN A 324 -13.84 20.70 11.04
N GLU A 325 -13.01 20.35 10.06
CA GLU A 325 -13.10 20.76 8.66
C GLU A 325 -12.75 19.55 7.78
N THR A 326 -13.18 19.58 6.52
CA THR A 326 -12.90 18.52 5.55
C THR A 326 -12.05 19.03 4.39
N CYS A 327 -11.27 18.14 3.79
CA CYS A 327 -10.50 18.36 2.57
C CYS A 327 -10.91 17.32 1.53
N LEU A 328 -11.12 17.72 0.29
CA LEU A 328 -11.40 16.81 -0.82
C LEU A 328 -10.14 16.02 -1.18
N VAL A 329 -10.23 14.69 -1.22
CA VAL A 329 -9.13 13.78 -1.59
C VAL A 329 -9.60 12.88 -2.75
N PRO A 330 -8.77 12.58 -3.77
CA PRO A 330 -9.17 11.72 -4.88
C PRO A 330 -9.67 10.37 -4.36
N ALA A 331 -10.81 9.89 -4.86
CA ALA A 331 -11.46 8.66 -4.41
C ALA A 331 -10.57 7.43 -4.63
N GLN A 332 -9.82 7.41 -5.73
CA GLN A 332 -8.84 6.37 -6.01
C GLN A 332 -7.70 6.27 -4.97
N CYS A 333 -7.45 7.31 -4.16
CA CYS A 333 -6.50 7.23 -3.03
C CYS A 333 -7.08 6.51 -1.79
N LEU A 334 -8.39 6.26 -1.77
CA LEU A 334 -9.15 5.94 -0.56
C LEU A 334 -9.69 4.52 -0.52
N PHE A 335 -10.11 4.00 -1.68
CA PHE A 335 -10.75 2.69 -1.79
C PHE A 335 -9.82 1.67 -2.48
N LEU A 336 -9.94 0.40 -2.09
CA LEU A 336 -9.26 -0.67 -2.81
C LEU A 336 -10.05 -1.02 -4.08
N PHE A 337 -9.32 -1.25 -5.18
CA PHE A 337 -9.90 -1.65 -6.47
C PHE A 337 -10.95 -0.66 -6.99
N CYS A 338 -10.70 0.63 -6.77
CA CYS A 338 -11.54 1.73 -7.23
C CYS A 338 -11.33 1.93 -8.73
N ASN A 339 -12.33 1.67 -9.56
CA ASN A 339 -12.32 1.95 -11.00
C ASN A 339 -13.52 2.86 -11.31
N LEU A 340 -13.24 4.13 -11.56
CA LEU A 340 -14.22 5.19 -11.84
C LEU A 340 -13.94 5.75 -13.24
N ASP A 341 -14.87 6.54 -13.78
CA ASP A 341 -14.71 7.15 -15.11
C ASP A 341 -13.72 8.32 -15.09
N GLU A 342 -12.46 8.01 -14.81
CA GLU A 342 -11.36 8.96 -14.62
C GLU A 342 -10.01 8.29 -14.93
N PRO A 343 -8.95 9.06 -15.23
CA PRO A 343 -7.61 8.49 -15.38
C PRO A 343 -6.99 8.05 -14.04
N ALA A 344 -6.23 6.97 -14.07
CA ALA A 344 -5.50 6.43 -12.92
C ALA A 344 -4.37 7.35 -12.46
N LEU A 345 -4.10 7.43 -11.17
CA LEU A 345 -2.92 8.09 -10.59
C LEU A 345 -1.85 7.07 -10.15
N PHE A 346 -2.26 5.80 -9.98
CA PHE A 346 -1.43 4.72 -9.47
C PHE A 346 -1.52 3.50 -10.39
N ALA A 347 -0.40 2.81 -10.60
CA ALA A 347 -0.39 1.49 -11.27
C ALA A 347 -1.07 0.41 -10.41
N GLY A 348 -0.99 0.59 -9.09
CA GLY A 348 -1.63 -0.28 -8.10
C GLY A 348 -1.52 0.34 -6.72
N LEU A 349 -2.65 0.81 -6.17
CA LEU A 349 -2.66 1.34 -4.82
C LEU A 349 -2.81 0.20 -3.81
N GLY A 350 -1.81 0.05 -2.93
CA GLY A 350 -1.86 -0.91 -1.84
C GLY A 350 -2.78 -0.48 -0.69
N SER A 351 -2.83 -1.31 0.34
CA SER A 351 -3.68 -1.07 1.51
C SER A 351 -3.14 -0.09 2.54
N THR A 352 -1.93 0.42 2.35
CA THR A 352 -1.28 1.35 3.27
C THR A 352 -2.20 2.44 3.80
N GLY A 353 -2.32 2.54 5.12
CA GLY A 353 -3.15 3.53 5.79
C GLY A 353 -4.61 3.11 5.94
N LEU A 354 -4.98 1.87 5.59
CA LEU A 354 -6.25 1.29 5.98
C LEU A 354 -6.15 0.72 7.39
N ALA A 355 -7.14 1.01 8.21
CA ALA A 355 -7.23 0.36 9.52
C ALA A 355 -8.66 0.29 10.01
N ALA A 356 -9.00 -0.83 10.64
CA ALA A 356 -10.19 -0.95 11.46
C ALA A 356 -9.88 -0.76 12.95
N GLY A 357 -10.90 -0.36 13.71
CA GLY A 357 -10.83 -0.21 15.15
C GLY A 357 -12.18 -0.43 15.82
N THR A 358 -12.16 -0.57 17.15
CA THR A 358 -13.39 -0.58 17.97
C THR A 358 -13.92 0.84 18.20
N VAL A 359 -13.02 1.83 18.14
CA VAL A 359 -13.29 3.26 18.18
C VAL A 359 -12.47 3.96 17.09
N MET A 360 -12.90 5.16 16.69
CA MET A 360 -12.28 5.90 15.59
C MET A 360 -10.81 6.24 15.86
N GLU A 361 -10.47 6.56 17.10
CA GLU A 361 -9.09 6.87 17.50
C GLU A 361 -8.16 5.68 17.32
N GLN A 362 -8.65 4.47 17.59
CA GLN A 362 -7.89 3.24 17.39
C GLN A 362 -7.62 3.00 15.89
N ALA A 363 -8.66 3.13 15.06
CA ALA A 363 -8.51 2.99 13.61
C ALA A 363 -7.52 4.02 13.05
N ARG A 364 -7.66 5.30 13.42
CA ARG A 364 -6.74 6.35 12.98
C ARG A 364 -5.30 6.11 13.43
N LEU A 365 -5.07 5.75 14.69
CA LEU A 365 -3.72 5.49 15.19
C LEU A 365 -3.07 4.32 14.44
N SER A 366 -3.79 3.21 14.24
CA SER A 366 -3.27 2.06 13.49
C SER A 366 -2.94 2.44 12.04
N ALA A 367 -3.82 3.17 11.36
CA ALA A 367 -3.56 3.65 10.00
C ALA A 367 -2.32 4.55 9.92
N LEU A 368 -2.12 5.44 10.89
CA LEU A 368 -0.92 6.28 10.94
C LEU A 368 0.36 5.45 11.18
N MET A 369 0.32 4.45 12.07
CA MET A 369 1.47 3.59 12.32
C MET A 369 1.84 2.76 11.08
N GLU A 370 0.87 2.25 10.33
CA GLU A 370 1.15 1.55 9.07
C GLU A 370 1.78 2.49 8.03
N ILE A 371 1.30 3.73 7.88
CA ILE A 371 1.93 4.68 6.94
C ILE A 371 3.36 5.01 7.38
N VAL A 372 3.59 5.22 8.69
CA VAL A 372 4.94 5.47 9.22
C VAL A 372 5.86 4.28 8.98
N GLU A 373 5.36 3.05 9.14
CA GLU A 373 6.09 1.82 8.82
C GLU A 373 6.50 1.79 7.34
N ARG A 374 5.55 2.00 6.42
CA ARG A 374 5.82 1.97 4.98
C ARG A 374 6.77 3.09 4.55
N ASP A 375 6.58 4.31 5.07
CA ASP A 375 7.50 5.41 4.85
C ASP A 375 8.92 5.06 5.31
N ALA A 376 9.06 4.57 6.54
CA ALA A 376 10.33 4.21 7.14
C ALA A 376 11.05 3.10 6.38
N GLU A 377 10.32 2.08 5.93
CA GLU A 377 10.83 0.98 5.09
C GLU A 377 11.29 1.48 3.72
N THR A 378 10.54 2.41 3.09
CA THR A 378 10.88 2.96 1.77
C THR A 378 12.10 3.89 1.82
N VAL A 379 12.21 4.74 2.85
CA VAL A 379 13.26 5.78 2.91
C VAL A 379 14.53 5.36 3.65
N THR A 380 14.56 4.18 4.26
CA THR A 380 15.73 3.71 5.00
C THR A 380 16.41 2.54 4.30
N PRO A 381 17.53 2.79 3.59
CA PRO A 381 18.31 1.73 2.97
C PRO A 381 18.80 0.71 3.99
N VAL A 382 18.82 -0.55 3.57
CA VAL A 382 19.33 -1.66 4.35
C VAL A 382 20.85 -1.56 4.49
N ASP A 383 21.32 -1.70 5.73
CA ASP A 383 22.73 -1.78 6.09
C ASP A 383 22.99 -3.07 6.88
N PRO A 384 23.66 -4.07 6.28
CA PRO A 384 23.99 -5.31 6.97
C PRO A 384 24.81 -5.15 8.25
N ALA A 385 25.59 -4.07 8.40
CA ALA A 385 26.34 -3.80 9.62
C ALA A 385 25.42 -3.41 10.80
N ALA A 386 24.19 -3.00 10.53
CA ALA A 386 23.20 -2.61 11.53
C ALA A 386 22.36 -3.79 12.05
N TYR A 387 22.61 -5.02 11.57
CA TYR A 387 21.84 -6.20 11.99
C TYR A 387 22.07 -6.54 13.46
N PHE A 388 21.01 -6.96 14.14
CA PHE A 388 21.07 -7.43 15.52
C PHE A 388 20.11 -8.58 15.77
N ARG A 389 20.27 -9.26 16.90
CA ARG A 389 19.35 -10.27 17.43
C ARG A 389 18.70 -9.74 18.69
N ILE A 390 17.57 -10.32 19.08
CA ILE A 390 16.89 -9.94 20.33
C ILE A 390 16.94 -11.05 21.38
N ARG A 391 16.87 -10.61 22.64
CA ARG A 391 16.50 -11.41 23.83
C ARG A 391 15.32 -10.72 24.51
N SER A 392 14.54 -11.44 25.29
CA SER A 392 13.44 -10.85 26.05
C SER A 392 13.53 -11.23 27.51
N THR A 393 13.13 -10.29 28.36
CA THR A 393 12.92 -10.50 29.80
C THR A 393 11.57 -11.15 30.09
N LYS A 394 10.66 -11.21 29.11
CA LYS A 394 9.38 -11.91 29.20
C LYS A 394 9.56 -13.39 28.88
N PRO A 395 9.24 -14.32 29.81
CA PRO A 395 9.48 -15.75 29.62
C PRO A 395 8.82 -16.33 28.37
N GLU A 396 7.60 -15.89 28.03
CA GLU A 396 6.85 -16.38 26.88
C GLU A 396 7.46 -15.97 25.54
N VAL A 397 8.05 -14.78 25.45
CA VAL A 397 8.74 -14.30 24.25
C VAL A 397 10.12 -14.94 24.15
N GLN A 398 10.86 -15.04 25.27
CA GLN A 398 12.17 -15.69 25.28
C GLN A 398 12.06 -17.18 24.91
N GLU A 399 11.04 -17.88 25.37
CA GLU A 399 10.80 -19.29 24.98
C GLU A 399 10.50 -19.42 23.48
N LEU A 400 9.78 -18.48 22.88
CA LEU A 400 9.55 -18.47 21.42
C LEU A 400 10.87 -18.29 20.66
N LEU A 401 11.72 -17.35 21.09
CA LEU A 401 13.06 -17.14 20.50
C LEU A 401 13.96 -18.37 20.66
N ASP A 402 13.91 -19.04 21.81
CA ASP A 402 14.66 -20.28 22.04
C ASP A 402 14.13 -21.43 21.17
N GLN A 403 12.83 -21.51 20.92
CA GLN A 403 12.26 -22.47 19.97
C GLN A 403 12.76 -22.25 18.55
N TYR A 404 12.83 -20.99 18.09
CA TYR A 404 13.43 -20.67 16.79
C TYR A 404 14.88 -21.15 16.73
N ALA A 405 15.69 -20.84 17.74
CA ALA A 405 17.09 -21.27 17.80
C ALA A 405 17.24 -22.79 17.80
N ARG A 406 16.43 -23.53 18.58
CA ARG A 406 16.42 -25.00 18.61
C ARG A 406 16.02 -25.62 17.27
N LYS A 407 15.19 -24.93 16.49
CA LYS A 407 14.75 -25.34 15.15
C LYS A 407 15.66 -24.85 14.03
N GLY A 408 16.78 -24.21 14.37
CA GLY A 408 17.78 -23.74 13.42
C GLY A 408 17.47 -22.40 12.77
N TYR A 409 16.40 -21.71 13.18
CA TYR A 409 16.04 -20.39 12.63
C TYR A 409 16.94 -19.33 13.27
N ASP A 410 17.62 -18.56 12.44
CA ASP A 410 18.40 -17.39 12.83
C ASP A 410 17.65 -16.14 12.38
N VAL A 411 16.89 -15.58 13.33
CA VAL A 411 16.06 -14.40 13.09
C VAL A 411 16.88 -13.15 13.41
N LEU A 412 16.98 -12.26 12.43
CA LEU A 412 17.71 -11.00 12.54
C LEU A 412 16.74 -9.83 12.49
N PHE A 413 17.20 -8.71 13.03
CA PHE A 413 16.51 -7.45 13.06
C PHE A 413 17.39 -6.34 12.52
N MET A 414 16.77 -5.33 11.93
CA MET A 414 17.40 -4.05 11.60
C MET A 414 16.45 -2.94 12.03
N GLU A 415 16.98 -1.87 12.62
CA GLU A 415 16.20 -0.67 12.88
C GLU A 415 16.09 0.14 11.58
N CYS A 416 14.86 0.52 11.23
CA CYS A 416 14.57 1.33 10.05
C CYS A 416 13.85 2.64 10.39
N THR A 417 13.90 3.09 11.66
CA THR A 417 13.35 4.37 12.14
C THR A 417 13.73 5.52 11.20
N SER A 418 12.74 6.20 10.62
CA SER A 418 12.93 7.38 9.77
C SER A 418 13.20 8.64 10.60
N GLU A 419 13.39 9.78 9.94
CA GLU A 419 13.56 11.10 10.58
C GLU A 419 12.38 11.52 11.46
N LEU A 420 11.20 10.90 11.33
CA LEU A 420 10.09 11.09 12.27
C LEU A 420 10.41 10.61 13.68
N GLY A 421 11.39 9.71 13.86
CA GLY A 421 11.82 9.21 15.16
C GLY A 421 10.84 8.24 15.84
N ILE A 422 9.80 7.78 15.14
CA ILE A 422 8.91 6.72 15.63
C ILE A 422 9.61 5.36 15.44
N PRO A 423 9.80 4.55 16.50
CA PRO A 423 10.47 3.26 16.40
C PRO A 423 9.89 2.36 15.29
N CYS A 424 10.74 1.96 14.36
CA CYS A 424 10.39 1.05 13.27
C CYS A 424 11.49 0.01 13.08
N TYR A 425 11.10 -1.26 12.88
CA TYR A 425 12.04 -2.37 12.76
C TYR A 425 11.65 -3.30 11.61
N HIS A 426 12.65 -3.82 10.93
CA HIS A 426 12.53 -5.03 10.12
C HIS A 426 12.95 -6.23 10.95
N SER A 427 12.19 -7.32 10.86
CA SER A 427 12.62 -8.65 11.24
C SER A 427 12.70 -9.50 9.98
N PHE A 428 13.71 -10.36 9.86
CA PHE A 428 13.88 -11.17 8.67
C PHE A 428 14.61 -12.49 8.91
N VAL A 429 14.38 -13.42 7.99
CA VAL A 429 15.00 -14.74 7.93
C VAL A 429 15.43 -15.01 6.50
N THR A 430 16.64 -15.54 6.32
CA THR A 430 17.11 -16.02 5.01
C THR A 430 16.90 -17.52 4.90
N GLY A 431 16.01 -17.97 4.03
CA GLY A 431 15.74 -19.38 3.79
C GLY A 431 16.93 -20.13 3.16
N PRO A 432 16.87 -21.47 3.06
CA PRO A 432 18.00 -22.29 2.62
C PRO A 432 18.45 -21.99 1.18
N GLN A 433 17.54 -21.56 0.30
CA GLN A 433 17.86 -21.15 -1.07
C GLN A 433 18.34 -19.70 -1.18
N GLY A 434 18.41 -18.95 -0.07
CA GLY A 434 18.84 -17.55 -0.06
C GLY A 434 17.69 -16.56 -0.18
N GLN A 435 16.46 -17.05 -0.22
CA GLN A 435 15.26 -16.22 -0.21
C GLN A 435 15.14 -15.47 1.12
N LEU A 436 15.00 -14.15 1.05
CA LEU A 436 14.78 -13.31 2.22
C LEU A 436 13.27 -13.22 2.48
N MET A 437 12.84 -13.59 3.69
CA MET A 437 11.48 -13.33 4.18
C MET A 437 11.57 -12.25 5.26
N LYS A 438 10.78 -11.19 5.14
CA LYS A 438 10.79 -10.06 6.07
C LYS A 438 9.39 -9.67 6.54
N GLY A 439 9.33 -9.10 7.73
CA GLY A 439 8.19 -8.36 8.28
C GLY A 439 8.69 -7.04 8.85
N ALA A 440 7.85 -6.00 8.78
CA ALA A 440 8.16 -4.67 9.28
C ALA A 440 7.08 -4.25 10.27
N SER A 441 7.40 -3.35 11.20
CA SER A 441 6.37 -2.72 12.02
C SER A 441 6.87 -1.43 12.66
N ALA A 442 5.99 -0.43 12.73
CA ALA A 442 6.20 0.81 13.49
C ALA A 442 5.26 0.90 14.69
N SER A 443 5.78 1.45 15.80
CA SER A 443 4.98 1.76 16.98
C SER A 443 5.70 2.77 17.86
N LEU A 444 4.94 3.58 18.61
CA LEU A 444 5.52 4.39 19.69
C LEU A 444 6.25 3.53 20.74
N SER A 445 5.89 2.26 20.89
CA SER A 445 6.62 1.29 21.74
C SER A 445 7.52 0.42 20.88
N GLY A 446 8.82 0.65 20.94
CA GLY A 446 9.84 -0.15 20.23
C GLY A 446 9.77 -1.65 20.51
N PRO A 447 9.56 -2.10 21.77
CA PRO A 447 9.34 -3.51 22.06
C PRO A 447 8.13 -4.09 21.30
N LYS A 448 7.04 -3.32 21.16
CA LYS A 448 5.86 -3.74 20.39
C LYS A 448 6.15 -3.79 18.90
N ALA A 449 6.81 -2.76 18.35
CA ALA A 449 7.20 -2.71 16.94
C ALA A 449 8.08 -3.90 16.55
N ALA A 450 9.16 -4.17 17.30
CA ALA A 450 10.05 -5.29 17.01
C ALA A 450 9.33 -6.65 17.13
N LEU A 451 8.46 -6.85 18.14
CA LEU A 451 7.70 -8.09 18.27
C LEU A 451 6.68 -8.26 17.13
N SER A 452 5.98 -7.20 16.72
CA SER A 452 5.06 -7.26 15.58
C SER A 452 5.80 -7.60 14.28
N ALA A 453 6.92 -6.92 14.00
CA ALA A 453 7.75 -7.19 12.83
C ALA A 453 8.20 -8.67 12.77
N LEU A 454 8.58 -9.25 13.93
CA LEU A 454 8.92 -10.67 14.06
C LEU A 454 7.75 -11.59 13.68
N LEU A 455 6.57 -11.32 14.22
CA LEU A 455 5.39 -12.16 14.00
C LEU A 455 4.90 -12.08 12.55
N GLU A 456 5.18 -10.98 11.85
CA GLU A 456 4.79 -10.78 10.45
C GLU A 456 5.68 -11.49 9.44
N VAL A 457 6.91 -11.90 9.81
CA VAL A 457 7.82 -12.59 8.89
C VAL A 457 7.15 -13.84 8.30
N PRO A 458 6.96 -13.92 6.97
CA PRO A 458 6.25 -15.01 6.31
C PRO A 458 7.16 -16.23 6.11
N TYR A 459 7.67 -16.79 7.22
CA TYR A 459 8.55 -17.95 7.21
C TYR A 459 7.88 -19.13 7.93
N PRO A 460 7.86 -20.34 7.35
CA PRO A 460 7.04 -21.41 7.89
C PRO A 460 7.45 -21.84 9.30
N PHE A 461 6.52 -21.81 10.26
CA PHE A 461 6.73 -22.23 11.65
C PHE A 461 5.51 -23.03 12.17
N PRO A 462 5.70 -24.11 12.96
CA PRO A 462 6.97 -24.62 13.52
C PRO A 462 7.65 -25.72 12.69
N PHE A 463 7.22 -25.92 11.44
CA PHE A 463 7.65 -27.03 10.59
C PHE A 463 8.42 -26.60 9.33
N GLY A 464 8.81 -25.32 9.23
CA GLY A 464 9.66 -24.85 8.14
C GLY A 464 11.10 -25.33 8.27
N PRO A 465 11.87 -25.23 7.17
CA PRO A 465 13.27 -25.64 7.13
C PRO A 465 14.15 -24.75 8.00
N GLU A 466 15.39 -25.18 8.27
CA GLU A 466 16.39 -24.32 8.89
C GLU A 466 16.69 -23.10 8.00
N SER A 467 16.97 -21.96 8.62
CA SER A 467 17.42 -20.77 7.91
C SER A 467 18.93 -20.79 7.72
N ARG A 468 19.43 -19.99 6.76
CA ARG A 468 20.85 -19.63 6.73
C ARG A 468 21.20 -18.84 7.99
N LYS A 469 22.46 -18.95 8.40
CA LYS A 469 23.00 -18.15 9.50
C LYS A 469 23.40 -16.77 8.98
N GLY A 470 23.00 -15.75 9.71
CA GLY A 470 23.46 -14.39 9.49
C GLY A 470 24.86 -14.14 10.08
N PRO A 471 25.31 -12.88 10.10
CA PRO A 471 26.59 -12.50 10.69
C PRO A 471 26.70 -12.98 12.15
N ALA A 472 27.82 -13.60 12.49
CA ALA A 472 28.07 -14.15 13.82
C ALA A 472 28.23 -13.05 14.88
N GLU A 473 28.74 -11.90 14.44
CA GLU A 473 29.04 -10.70 15.20
C GLU A 473 27.81 -9.81 15.47
N ALA A 474 26.65 -10.09 14.83
CA ALA A 474 25.45 -9.28 15.04
C ALA A 474 25.04 -9.31 16.54
N PRO A 475 25.03 -8.14 17.22
CA PRO A 475 24.88 -8.06 18.67
C PRO A 475 23.49 -8.48 19.13
N TYR A 476 23.36 -8.78 20.42
CA TYR A 476 22.07 -8.97 21.07
C TYR A 476 21.59 -7.66 21.71
N LYS A 477 20.34 -7.29 21.44
CA LYS A 477 19.59 -6.25 22.16
C LYS A 477 18.51 -6.89 23.03
N VAL A 478 18.19 -6.28 24.18
CA VAL A 478 17.05 -6.71 24.99
C VAL A 478 15.81 -6.02 24.43
N LEU A 479 14.77 -6.79 24.13
CA LEU A 479 13.53 -6.33 23.51
C LEU A 479 12.89 -5.21 24.32
N GLU A 480 12.84 -5.36 25.65
CA GLU A 480 12.25 -4.37 26.55
C GLU A 480 13.10 -3.12 26.78
N ASP A 481 14.37 -3.11 26.36
CA ASP A 481 15.25 -1.93 26.42
C ASP A 481 15.13 -1.05 25.16
N LEU A 482 14.34 -1.47 24.15
CA LEU A 482 14.07 -0.65 22.97
C LEU A 482 13.25 0.61 23.36
N PRO A 483 13.40 1.73 22.64
CA PRO A 483 12.74 2.99 22.99
C PRO A 483 11.22 2.87 23.10
N ASP A 484 10.61 3.48 24.12
CA ASP A 484 9.16 3.52 24.29
C ASP A 484 8.68 4.95 24.58
N PHE A 485 7.91 5.49 23.64
CA PHE A 485 7.30 6.82 23.67
C PHE A 485 5.79 6.74 23.90
N SER A 486 5.23 5.55 24.12
CA SER A 486 3.79 5.38 24.33
C SER A 486 3.33 6.00 25.65
N THR A 487 2.15 6.60 25.64
CA THR A 487 1.55 7.23 26.83
C THR A 487 0.73 6.25 27.67
N GLY A 488 0.54 5.03 27.17
CA GLY A 488 -0.42 4.07 27.70
C GLY A 488 -1.89 4.43 27.42
N ASN A 489 -2.14 5.46 26.59
CA ASN A 489 -3.48 5.89 26.21
C ASN A 489 -3.55 6.19 24.70
N MET A 490 -4.25 5.33 23.95
CA MET A 490 -4.36 5.46 22.49
C MET A 490 -4.83 6.84 22.01
N VAL A 491 -5.65 7.55 22.79
CA VAL A 491 -6.17 8.87 22.41
C VAL A 491 -5.08 9.94 22.51
N GLU A 492 -4.19 9.82 23.49
CA GLU A 492 -3.05 10.73 23.62
C GLU A 492 -1.91 10.33 22.68
N ASP A 493 -1.73 9.02 22.42
CA ASP A 493 -0.82 8.52 21.39
C ASP A 493 -1.22 9.03 19.99
N LEU A 494 -2.51 8.95 19.63
CA LEU A 494 -3.01 9.55 18.38
C LEU A 494 -2.73 11.06 18.32
N ARG A 495 -3.01 11.80 19.40
CA ARG A 495 -2.72 13.25 19.46
C ARG A 495 -1.24 13.55 19.26
N MET A 496 -0.35 12.74 19.86
CA MET A 496 1.09 12.91 19.73
C MET A 496 1.53 12.73 18.28
N VAL A 497 1.09 11.66 17.63
CA VAL A 497 1.44 11.37 16.23
C VAL A 497 0.81 12.40 15.27
N GLU A 498 -0.46 12.78 15.48
CA GLU A 498 -1.08 13.86 14.69
C GLU A 498 -0.32 15.18 14.86
N GLN A 499 0.10 15.54 16.08
CA GLN A 499 0.86 16.76 16.33
C GLN A 499 2.23 16.71 15.65
N LEU A 500 2.96 15.60 15.76
CA LEU A 500 4.23 15.38 15.08
C LEU A 500 4.13 15.61 13.57
N LEU A 501 3.14 14.99 12.95
CA LEU A 501 2.92 15.08 11.51
C LEU A 501 2.47 16.48 11.08
N ILE A 502 1.64 17.15 11.90
CA ILE A 502 1.22 18.54 11.65
C ILE A 502 2.40 19.51 11.75
N GLU A 503 3.24 19.40 12.78
CA GLU A 503 4.43 20.23 12.95
C GLU A 503 5.46 19.97 11.85
N SER A 504 5.47 18.75 11.30
CA SER A 504 6.23 18.39 10.11
C SER A 504 5.57 18.83 8.80
N GLY A 505 4.51 19.65 8.79
CA GLY A 505 3.85 20.10 7.55
C GLY A 505 3.05 19.04 6.79
N ARG A 506 2.81 17.87 7.40
CA ARG A 506 2.24 16.66 6.82
C ARG A 506 0.90 16.29 7.48
N ARG A 507 -0.05 17.23 7.52
CA ARG A 507 -1.34 17.03 8.19
C ARG A 507 -2.07 15.78 7.64
N PRO A 508 -2.41 14.79 8.49
CA PRO A 508 -3.19 13.64 8.06
C PRO A 508 -4.62 13.99 7.63
N LEU A 509 -5.09 13.29 6.60
CA LEU A 509 -6.46 13.32 6.11
C LEU A 509 -7.10 11.93 6.30
N TYR A 510 -8.33 11.87 6.81
CA TYR A 510 -9.01 10.60 7.09
C TYR A 510 -10.31 10.47 6.32
N ALA A 511 -10.39 9.47 5.43
CA ALA A 511 -11.66 8.99 4.91
C ALA A 511 -12.29 8.03 5.93
N ASN A 512 -13.52 8.30 6.36
CA ASN A 512 -14.27 7.37 7.18
C ASN A 512 -14.99 6.36 6.27
N LEU A 513 -14.47 5.14 6.25
CA LEU A 513 -14.92 4.05 5.39
C LEU A 513 -15.87 3.08 6.10
N THR A 514 -16.40 3.46 7.28
CA THR A 514 -17.27 2.58 8.09
C THR A 514 -18.45 2.06 7.25
N HIS A 515 -18.48 0.74 7.02
CA HIS A 515 -19.61 0.10 6.36
C HIS A 515 -20.85 0.14 7.28
N LYS A 516 -22.01 0.56 6.75
CA LYS A 516 -23.22 0.81 7.55
C LYS A 516 -23.73 -0.42 8.31
N GLU A 517 -23.62 -1.61 7.73
CA GLU A 517 -24.06 -2.86 8.37
C GLU A 517 -23.05 -3.40 9.39
N LEU A 518 -21.75 -3.16 9.20
CA LEU A 518 -20.70 -3.63 10.11
C LEU A 518 -20.55 -2.67 11.30
N GLY A 519 -20.69 -1.37 11.07
CA GLY A 519 -20.70 -0.35 12.11
C GLY A 519 -19.38 -0.19 12.89
N TYR A 520 -18.32 -0.89 12.50
CA TYR A 520 -16.97 -0.70 13.05
C TYR A 520 -16.27 0.46 12.36
N PRO A 521 -15.61 1.35 13.12
CA PRO A 521 -14.72 2.35 12.55
C PRO A 521 -13.69 1.71 11.61
N VAL A 522 -13.73 2.11 10.36
CA VAL A 522 -12.68 1.84 9.37
C VAL A 522 -12.28 3.16 8.75
N VAL A 523 -10.98 3.40 8.62
CA VAL A 523 -10.45 4.60 7.98
C VAL A 523 -9.46 4.25 6.89
N ARG A 524 -9.37 5.11 5.89
CA ARG A 524 -8.13 5.31 5.12
C ARG A 524 -7.51 6.62 5.57
N ALA A 525 -6.26 6.60 6.00
CA ALA A 525 -5.47 7.79 6.20
C ALA A 525 -4.65 8.11 4.94
N VAL A 526 -4.50 9.39 4.63
CA VAL A 526 -3.61 9.91 3.59
C VAL A 526 -2.72 10.98 4.24
N ILE A 527 -1.40 10.83 4.09
CA ILE A 527 -0.43 11.77 4.66
C ILE A 527 0.40 12.34 3.50
N PRO A 528 0.32 13.66 3.22
CA PRO A 528 1.14 14.26 2.18
C PRO A 528 2.63 14.12 2.50
N GLY A 529 3.44 13.88 1.48
CA GLY A 529 4.90 13.91 1.54
C GLY A 529 5.55 12.72 2.23
N LEU A 530 4.78 11.67 2.57
CA LEU A 530 5.30 10.37 2.99
C LEU A 530 5.15 9.34 1.88
N GLU A 531 6.05 8.35 1.88
CA GLU A 531 5.99 7.25 0.90
C GLU A 531 4.82 6.30 1.19
N LEU A 532 4.30 5.64 0.15
CA LEU A 532 3.12 4.77 0.27
C LEU A 532 3.45 3.29 0.27
N LEU A 533 4.46 2.88 -0.49
CA LEU A 533 4.84 1.47 -0.66
C LEU A 533 6.37 1.34 -0.71
N PRO A 534 6.93 0.28 -0.11
CA PRO A 534 8.35 -0.05 -0.19
C PRO A 534 8.71 -0.90 -1.43
N ASP A 535 7.72 -1.24 -2.25
CA ASP A 535 7.90 -1.98 -3.49
C ASP A 535 8.26 -1.00 -4.61
N TYR A 536 9.51 -1.06 -5.06
CA TYR A 536 10.01 -0.27 -6.17
C TYR A 536 9.80 -1.05 -7.47
N ASP A 537 8.90 -0.53 -8.31
CA ASP A 537 8.60 -1.05 -9.64
C ASP A 537 9.15 -0.11 -10.75
N PRO A 538 9.12 -0.51 -12.03
CA PRO A 538 9.59 0.34 -13.13
C PRO A 538 8.85 1.68 -13.28
N PHE A 539 7.63 1.79 -12.73
CA PHE A 539 6.80 3.00 -12.74
C PHE A 539 7.08 3.92 -11.55
N THR A 540 7.90 3.49 -10.60
CA THR A 540 8.10 4.21 -9.34
C THR A 540 8.96 5.45 -9.54
N ARG A 541 8.55 6.56 -8.90
CA ARG A 541 9.38 7.76 -8.79
C ARG A 541 10.02 7.83 -7.41
N ILE A 542 11.33 7.58 -7.42
CA ILE A 542 12.17 7.70 -6.22
C ILE A 542 12.14 9.13 -5.70
N SER A 543 11.76 9.34 -4.45
CA SER A 543 11.70 10.69 -3.87
C SER A 543 13.08 11.24 -3.55
N PRO A 544 13.25 12.58 -3.49
CA PRO A 544 14.52 13.19 -3.14
C PRO A 544 14.95 12.87 -1.70
N ARG A 545 14.01 12.49 -0.80
CA ARG A 545 14.32 12.03 0.56
C ARG A 545 15.15 10.76 0.55
N VAL A 546 14.79 9.79 -0.29
CA VAL A 546 15.51 8.51 -0.43
C VAL A 546 16.93 8.76 -0.97
N ILE A 547 17.04 9.54 -2.05
CA ILE A 547 18.33 9.88 -2.67
C ILE A 547 19.24 10.60 -1.67
N SER A 548 18.72 11.62 -0.98
CA SER A 548 19.46 12.38 0.03
C SER A 548 20.04 11.49 1.14
N ARG A 549 19.23 10.55 1.67
CA ARG A 549 19.68 9.61 2.70
C ARG A 549 20.78 8.67 2.21
N ILE A 550 20.72 8.21 0.97
CA ILE A 550 21.76 7.35 0.40
C ILE A 550 23.06 8.12 0.19
N LEU A 551 22.98 9.32 -0.36
CA LEU A 551 24.14 10.16 -0.64
C LEU A 551 24.83 10.62 0.66
N SER A 552 24.06 10.99 1.69
CA SER A 552 24.60 11.40 2.99
C SER A 552 25.34 10.30 3.76
N LYS A 553 25.01 9.03 3.52
CA LYS A 553 25.72 7.88 4.13
C LYS A 553 27.05 7.54 3.43
N LYS A 554 27.27 8.07 2.22
CA LYS A 554 28.43 7.74 1.37
C LYS A 554 29.37 8.92 1.10
N SER A 555 28.96 10.13 1.47
CA SER A 555 29.82 11.30 1.63
C SER A 555 30.63 11.19 2.92
#